data_AF-A0A8T6J218-F1
#
_entry.id   AF-A0A8T6J218-F1
#
_cell.length_a   1.000
_cell.length_b   1.000
_cell.length_c   1.000
_cell.angle_alpha   90.00
_cell.angle_beta   90.00
_cell.angle_gamma   90.00
#
_symmetry.space_group_name_H-M   'P 1'
#
loop_
_entity.id
_entity.type
_entity.pdbx_description
1 polymer ?
#
loop_
_entity_poly.entity_id
_entity_poly.type
_entity_poly.pdbx_seq_one_letter_code
_entity_poly.pdbx_strand_id
1 'polypeptide(L)'
;MSATSQQAGPDVRSEAGLTIVRYEKDGRTGYGILEKGRVTSIEGDIFGEFSAGDRHFPLDEVVLLAPIEPRKVYGVGMNSHGYRQYRTGAEFPEADPAEPPVFEKSGSAITGPHSRLVVQEGMSGISGSPELAVIMKRRARGIAEDEVDDYILGYSASFDAMYPEVAIRDMLAAKDFPTSCPLGPWIKTSLDTSDLEVSLSVNGKVYHQGFTRDFIYDIPRVVSFLSSRYVLEPGDVVLMGAMGREAHVDGKSADFVDRFTDLAKIRPVAYPKYQPGDRLVVRVQGVGELPFSVTRAD
;
A
#
# COMPACT_ATOMS: atom_id res chain seq x y z
N MET A 1 5.93 29.33 -41.89
CA MET A 1 6.21 28.47 -40.73
C MET A 1 4.91 27.76 -40.38
N SER A 2 4.74 26.50 -40.75
CA SER A 2 3.52 25.75 -40.42
C SER A 2 3.60 25.29 -38.97
N ALA A 3 2.69 25.76 -38.14
CA ALA A 3 2.48 25.22 -36.82
C ALA A 3 1.94 23.79 -36.97
N THR A 4 2.75 22.80 -36.60
CA THR A 4 2.33 21.41 -36.53
C THR A 4 1.34 21.29 -35.37
N SER A 5 0.06 21.15 -35.71
CA SER A 5 -0.99 20.74 -34.79
C SER A 5 -0.64 19.35 -34.26
N GLN A 6 -0.14 19.26 -33.01
CA GLN A 6 -0.15 18.01 -32.26
C GLN A 6 -1.62 17.63 -32.05
N GLN A 7 -2.08 16.59 -32.75
CA GLN A 7 -3.35 15.96 -32.42
C GLN A 7 -3.20 15.32 -31.04
N ALA A 8 -3.96 15.82 -30.06
CA ALA A 8 -4.11 15.14 -28.78
C ALA A 8 -4.61 13.71 -29.06
N GLY A 9 -3.94 12.72 -28.46
CA GLY A 9 -4.38 11.33 -28.53
C GLY A 9 -5.78 11.17 -27.95
N PRO A 10 -6.48 10.05 -28.22
CA PRO A 10 -7.82 9.82 -27.68
C PRO A 10 -7.82 9.92 -26.15
N ASP A 11 -8.84 10.58 -25.59
CA ASP A 11 -9.11 10.56 -24.14
C ASP A 11 -9.36 9.11 -23.71
N VAL A 12 -8.47 8.58 -22.87
CA VAL A 12 -8.43 7.16 -22.51
C VAL A 12 -9.32 6.85 -21.30
N ARG A 13 -10.08 7.83 -20.78
CA ARG A 13 -10.99 7.66 -19.64
C ARG A 13 -12.25 6.82 -19.95
N SER A 14 -12.19 5.90 -20.91
CA SER A 14 -13.30 4.98 -21.21
C SER A 14 -13.78 4.26 -19.95
N GLU A 15 -15.07 3.92 -19.88
CA GLU A 15 -15.81 3.36 -18.73
C GLU A 15 -15.18 2.13 -18.02
N ALA A 16 -14.07 1.58 -18.52
CA ALA A 16 -13.29 0.52 -17.89
C ALA A 16 -12.08 1.09 -17.13
N GLY A 17 -11.92 0.72 -15.85
CA GLY A 17 -10.82 1.15 -15.00
C GLY A 17 -9.42 0.88 -15.57
N LEU A 18 -8.61 1.93 -15.64
CA LEU A 18 -7.23 1.90 -16.10
C LEU A 18 -6.28 1.28 -15.08
N THR A 19 -5.16 0.76 -15.56
CA THR A 19 -4.00 0.42 -14.75
C THR A 19 -2.88 1.38 -15.14
N ILE A 20 -2.53 2.31 -14.24
CA ILE A 20 -1.49 3.32 -14.46
C ILE A 20 -0.18 2.86 -13.82
N VAL A 21 0.87 2.74 -14.62
CA VAL A 21 2.23 2.43 -14.16
C VAL A 21 3.08 3.69 -14.18
N ARG A 22 3.99 3.82 -13.20
CA ARG A 22 5.16 4.70 -13.31
C ARG A 22 6.37 3.83 -13.65
N TYR A 23 7.09 4.19 -14.69
CA TYR A 23 8.16 3.36 -15.21
C TYR A 23 9.40 4.17 -15.59
N GLU A 24 10.54 3.51 -15.60
CA GLU A 24 11.78 3.98 -16.22
C GLU A 24 12.09 3.14 -17.46
N LYS A 25 12.44 3.80 -18.57
CA LYS A 25 13.00 3.17 -19.77
C LYS A 25 14.08 4.07 -20.36
N ASP A 26 15.25 3.51 -20.60
CA ASP A 26 16.39 4.20 -21.24
C ASP A 26 16.73 5.54 -20.55
N GLY A 27 16.74 5.55 -19.20
CA GLY A 27 17.03 6.72 -18.38
C GLY A 27 15.93 7.78 -18.32
N ARG A 28 14.74 7.48 -18.85
CA ARG A 28 13.57 8.38 -18.80
C ARG A 28 12.47 7.77 -17.94
N THR A 29 12.00 8.56 -16.98
CA THR A 29 10.82 8.22 -16.19
C THR A 29 9.54 8.78 -16.84
N GLY A 30 8.45 8.02 -16.79
CA GLY A 30 7.14 8.47 -17.23
C GLY A 30 6.02 7.65 -16.64
N TYR A 31 4.79 8.07 -16.94
CA TYR A 31 3.59 7.29 -16.66
C TYR A 31 3.14 6.56 -17.92
N GLY A 32 2.45 5.44 -17.75
CA GLY A 32 1.88 4.66 -18.83
C GLY A 32 0.61 3.92 -18.42
N ILE A 33 -0.18 3.53 -19.41
CA ILE A 33 -1.34 2.66 -19.27
C ILE A 33 -0.88 1.23 -19.57
N LEU A 34 -1.07 0.34 -18.60
CA LEU A 34 -0.78 -1.08 -18.75
C LEU A 34 -2.04 -1.84 -19.19
N GLU A 35 -1.97 -2.45 -20.37
CA GLU A 35 -3.00 -3.35 -20.88
C GLU A 35 -2.35 -4.59 -21.49
N LYS A 36 -2.79 -5.79 -21.08
CA LYS A 36 -2.35 -7.09 -21.65
C LYS A 36 -0.81 -7.22 -21.74
N GLY A 37 -0.09 -6.80 -20.69
CA GLY A 37 1.37 -6.89 -20.62
C GLY A 37 2.12 -5.83 -21.43
N ARG A 38 1.42 -4.83 -21.97
CA ARG A 38 2.00 -3.74 -22.76
C ARG A 38 1.74 -2.40 -22.11
N VAL A 39 2.79 -1.62 -21.93
CA VAL A 39 2.73 -0.23 -21.43
C VAL A 39 2.63 0.70 -22.63
N THR A 40 1.63 1.58 -22.62
CA THR A 40 1.52 2.73 -23.53
C THR A 40 1.82 3.99 -22.75
N SER A 41 2.77 4.82 -23.18
CA SER A 41 3.11 6.05 -22.47
C SER A 41 1.90 6.96 -22.32
N ILE A 42 1.85 7.72 -21.23
CA ILE A 42 0.87 8.79 -21.01
C ILE A 42 1.53 10.13 -21.35
N GLU A 43 0.78 11.00 -22.03
CA GLU A 43 1.09 12.41 -22.21
C GLU A 43 0.11 13.25 -21.40
N GLY A 44 0.62 14.20 -20.60
CA GLY A 44 -0.20 15.03 -19.72
C GLY A 44 0.00 14.70 -18.24
N ASP A 45 -1.02 15.00 -17.43
CA ASP A 45 -1.00 14.84 -15.97
C ASP A 45 -2.05 13.82 -15.53
N ILE A 46 -1.63 12.78 -14.80
CA ILE A 46 -2.51 11.73 -14.28
C ILE A 46 -3.54 12.25 -13.26
N PHE A 47 -3.30 13.41 -12.65
CA PHE A 47 -4.26 14.10 -11.78
C PHE A 47 -5.21 15.02 -12.56
N GLY A 48 -4.84 15.37 -13.79
CA GLY A 48 -5.55 16.28 -14.68
C GLY A 48 -5.91 15.61 -16.00
N GLU A 49 -5.73 16.34 -17.10
CA GLU A 49 -5.96 15.82 -18.45
C GLU A 49 -4.72 15.07 -18.96
N PHE A 50 -4.96 13.91 -19.56
CA PHE A 50 -3.93 13.11 -20.18
C PHE A 50 -4.48 12.27 -21.33
N SER A 51 -3.61 11.87 -22.25
CA SER A 51 -3.92 10.97 -23.37
C SER A 51 -2.89 9.86 -23.49
N ALA A 52 -3.23 8.81 -24.26
CA ALA A 52 -2.23 7.86 -24.72
C ALA A 52 -1.22 8.55 -25.63
N GLY A 53 0.06 8.40 -25.32
CA GLY A 53 1.18 8.84 -26.14
C GLY A 53 1.57 7.81 -27.19
N ASP A 54 2.66 8.09 -27.88
CA ASP A 54 3.16 7.34 -29.04
C ASP A 54 4.08 6.17 -28.73
N ARG A 55 4.61 6.10 -27.49
CA ARG A 55 5.57 5.06 -27.10
C ARG A 55 4.87 3.87 -26.49
N HIS A 56 5.35 2.70 -26.87
CA HIS A 56 4.85 1.44 -26.34
C HIS A 56 5.97 0.46 -26.04
N PHE A 57 5.83 -0.24 -24.92
CA PHE A 57 6.84 -1.17 -24.43
C PHE A 57 6.16 -2.43 -23.90
N PRO A 58 6.75 -3.62 -24.10
CA PRO A 58 6.48 -4.75 -23.23
C PRO A 58 6.75 -4.38 -21.77
N LEU A 59 5.94 -4.89 -20.83
CA LEU A 59 6.10 -4.61 -19.40
C LEU A 59 7.45 -5.07 -18.85
N ASP A 60 8.00 -6.16 -19.39
CA ASP A 60 9.31 -6.72 -19.00
C ASP A 60 10.51 -5.94 -19.58
N GLU A 61 10.28 -4.98 -20.47
CA GLU A 61 11.32 -4.09 -20.99
C GLU A 61 11.46 -2.78 -20.20
N VAL A 62 10.56 -2.50 -19.25
CA VAL A 62 10.60 -1.30 -18.40
C VAL A 62 10.93 -1.65 -16.95
N VAL A 63 11.52 -0.71 -16.22
CA VAL A 63 11.66 -0.82 -14.76
C VAL A 63 10.46 -0.16 -14.11
N LEU A 64 9.66 -0.91 -13.35
CA LEU A 64 8.58 -0.34 -12.57
C LEU A 64 9.13 0.44 -11.36
N LEU A 65 8.61 1.65 -11.18
CA LEU A 65 8.91 2.52 -10.03
C LEU A 65 7.76 2.47 -9.03
N ALA A 66 7.91 3.15 -7.88
CA ALA A 66 6.75 3.44 -7.04
C ALA A 66 5.71 4.19 -7.88
N PRO A 67 4.41 3.84 -7.78
CA PRO A 67 3.39 4.36 -8.68
C PRO A 67 3.11 5.85 -8.48
N ILE A 68 3.54 6.43 -7.35
CA ILE A 68 3.41 7.85 -7.05
C ILE A 68 4.57 8.31 -6.16
N GLU A 69 4.85 9.60 -6.17
CA GLU A 69 5.78 10.28 -5.26
C GLU A 69 4.96 11.20 -4.35
N PRO A 70 4.38 10.67 -3.25
CA PRO A 70 3.48 11.44 -2.41
C PRO A 70 4.24 12.48 -1.59
N ARG A 71 3.55 13.53 -1.15
CA ARG A 71 4.10 14.43 -0.12
C ARG A 71 3.97 13.76 1.25
N LYS A 72 2.81 13.15 1.49
CA LYS A 72 2.48 12.50 2.77
C LYS A 72 1.83 11.15 2.54
N VAL A 73 2.07 10.26 3.50
CA VAL A 73 1.37 8.99 3.61
C VAL A 73 0.63 9.00 4.93
N TYR A 74 -0.69 8.95 4.89
CA TYR A 74 -1.54 8.75 6.05
C TYR A 74 -1.80 7.27 6.25
N GLY A 75 -2.03 6.84 7.48
CA GLY A 75 -2.42 5.46 7.75
C GLY A 75 -3.42 5.36 8.88
N VAL A 76 -4.23 4.30 8.86
CA VAL A 76 -5.18 3.98 9.93
C VAL A 76 -4.67 2.79 10.73
N GLY A 77 -4.50 3.00 12.03
CA GLY A 77 -4.12 1.93 12.94
C GLY A 77 -5.27 0.96 13.17
N MET A 78 -4.96 -0.34 13.23
CA MET A 78 -5.89 -1.35 13.77
C MET A 78 -7.27 -1.32 13.07
N ASN A 79 -7.33 -1.24 11.74
CA ASN A 79 -8.59 -1.06 11.02
C ASN A 79 -9.33 -2.37 10.67
N SER A 80 -9.04 -3.49 11.33
CA SER A 80 -9.67 -4.77 11.05
C SER A 80 -10.06 -5.48 12.33
N HIS A 81 -11.30 -5.99 12.40
CA HIS A 81 -11.75 -6.81 13.53
C HIS A 81 -10.88 -8.06 13.69
N GLY A 82 -10.60 -8.80 12.62
CA GLY A 82 -9.72 -9.98 12.72
C GLY A 82 -8.33 -9.62 13.25
N TYR A 83 -7.78 -8.47 12.82
CA TYR A 83 -6.48 -8.01 13.27
C TYR A 83 -6.45 -7.56 14.75
N ARG A 84 -7.48 -6.83 15.19
CA ARG A 84 -7.55 -6.35 16.57
C ARG A 84 -7.70 -7.51 17.57
N GLN A 85 -8.46 -8.56 17.23
CA GLN A 85 -8.77 -9.71 18.08
C GLN A 85 -7.47 -10.49 18.32
N TYR A 86 -6.72 -10.69 17.24
CA TYR A 86 -5.39 -11.25 17.29
C TYR A 86 -4.43 -10.44 18.19
N ARG A 87 -4.38 -9.11 18.02
CA ARG A 87 -3.44 -8.27 18.77
C ARG A 87 -3.75 -8.21 20.27
N THR A 88 -5.00 -8.15 20.66
CA THR A 88 -5.39 -7.95 22.07
C THR A 88 -5.67 -9.27 22.79
N GLY A 89 -5.97 -10.34 22.05
CA GLY A 89 -6.42 -11.61 22.62
C GLY A 89 -7.72 -11.50 23.41
N ALA A 90 -8.44 -10.39 23.26
CA ALA A 90 -9.67 -10.07 23.96
C ALA A 90 -10.85 -10.13 22.99
N GLU A 91 -11.99 -10.60 23.49
CA GLU A 91 -13.28 -10.27 22.87
C GLU A 91 -13.44 -8.74 22.89
N PHE A 92 -13.97 -8.19 21.80
CA PHE A 92 -14.02 -6.75 21.63
C PHE A 92 -14.97 -6.06 22.61
N PRO A 93 -14.73 -4.77 22.91
CA PRO A 93 -15.79 -3.94 23.47
C PRO A 93 -17.03 -4.02 22.58
N GLU A 94 -18.23 -3.85 23.17
CA GLU A 94 -19.51 -3.88 22.44
C GLU A 94 -19.57 -2.88 21.27
N ALA A 95 -18.69 -1.88 21.23
CA ALA A 95 -18.58 -0.90 20.15
C ALA A 95 -17.12 -0.50 19.86
N ASP A 96 -16.80 -0.26 18.59
CA ASP A 96 -15.52 0.32 18.17
C ASP A 96 -15.41 1.81 18.55
N PRO A 97 -14.19 2.37 18.62
CA PRO A 97 -14.00 3.81 18.80
C PRO A 97 -14.72 4.60 17.69
N ALA A 98 -15.32 5.74 18.04
CA ALA A 98 -16.05 6.57 17.09
C ALA A 98 -15.16 7.22 16.00
N GLU A 99 -13.88 7.44 16.31
CA GLU A 99 -12.91 8.08 15.43
C GLU A 99 -11.78 7.10 15.03
N PRO A 100 -11.41 7.03 13.73
CA PRO A 100 -10.27 6.23 13.28
C PRO A 100 -8.95 6.72 13.90
N PRO A 101 -8.11 5.82 14.47
CA PRO A 101 -6.79 6.20 14.93
C PRO A 101 -5.85 6.36 13.74
N VAL A 102 -5.37 7.57 13.49
CA VAL A 102 -4.56 7.91 12.30
C VAL A 102 -3.11 8.21 12.65
N PHE A 103 -2.21 7.92 11.72
CA PHE A 103 -0.79 8.28 11.78
C PHE A 103 -0.32 8.81 10.42
N GLU A 104 0.89 9.36 10.39
CA GLU A 104 1.54 9.87 9.18
C GLU A 104 2.93 9.23 9.03
N LYS A 105 3.35 9.02 7.78
CA LYS A 105 4.73 8.74 7.35
C LYS A 105 5.10 9.77 6.28
N SER A 106 6.39 10.06 6.15
CA SER A 106 6.91 10.94 5.11
C SER A 106 6.81 10.29 3.74
N GLY A 107 6.61 11.09 2.69
CA GLY A 107 6.74 10.62 1.30
C GLY A 107 8.10 9.99 0.98
N SER A 108 9.16 10.37 1.72
CA SER A 108 10.50 9.78 1.59
C SER A 108 10.59 8.33 2.08
N ALA A 109 9.58 7.80 2.75
CA ALA A 109 9.50 6.39 3.14
C ALA A 109 9.15 5.46 1.96
N ILE A 110 8.58 6.01 0.88
CA ILE A 110 8.07 5.25 -0.26
C ILE A 110 9.19 4.58 -1.03
N THR A 111 8.99 3.31 -1.36
CA THR A 111 9.80 2.57 -2.33
C THR A 111 8.92 1.79 -3.30
N GLY A 112 9.44 1.50 -4.48
CA GLY A 112 8.71 0.78 -5.52
C GLY A 112 8.82 -0.75 -5.44
N PRO A 113 8.31 -1.44 -6.46
CA PRO A 113 8.52 -2.88 -6.66
C PRO A 113 10.00 -3.26 -6.69
N HIS A 114 10.30 -4.47 -6.22
CA HIS A 114 11.64 -5.06 -6.13
C HIS A 114 12.64 -4.27 -5.27
N SER A 115 12.16 -3.32 -4.48
CA SER A 115 12.99 -2.52 -3.58
C SER A 115 13.53 -3.31 -2.38
N ARG A 116 14.50 -2.71 -1.69
CA ARG A 116 15.06 -3.21 -0.44
C ARG A 116 14.36 -2.52 0.74
N LEU A 117 13.82 -3.31 1.66
CA LEU A 117 13.37 -2.89 2.98
C LEU A 117 14.55 -3.07 3.96
N VAL A 118 15.14 -1.96 4.38
CA VAL A 118 16.46 -1.95 5.02
C VAL A 118 16.36 -1.99 6.53
N VAL A 119 16.87 -3.07 7.14
CA VAL A 119 17.08 -3.20 8.58
C VAL A 119 18.29 -2.36 8.99
N GLN A 120 18.04 -1.32 9.77
CA GLN A 120 19.08 -0.42 10.29
C GLN A 120 19.99 -1.13 11.31
N GLU A 121 21.21 -0.62 11.45
CA GLU A 121 22.16 -1.13 12.43
C GLU A 121 21.57 -1.08 13.86
N GLY A 122 21.80 -2.14 14.63
CA GLY A 122 21.28 -2.27 16.00
C GLY A 122 19.80 -2.66 16.10
N MET A 123 19.05 -2.73 15.00
CA MET A 123 17.68 -3.23 14.98
C MET A 123 17.64 -4.75 14.87
N SER A 124 16.69 -5.37 15.56
CA SER A 124 16.56 -6.84 15.63
C SER A 124 15.79 -7.45 14.46
N GLY A 125 15.21 -6.61 13.60
CA GLY A 125 14.41 -6.97 12.44
C GLY A 125 13.28 -5.98 12.22
N ILE A 126 12.56 -6.13 11.12
CA ILE A 126 11.42 -5.25 10.76
C ILE A 126 10.13 -6.04 10.91
N SER A 127 9.08 -5.41 11.40
CA SER A 127 7.71 -5.93 11.31
C SER A 127 6.87 -5.06 10.38
N GLY A 128 5.64 -5.46 10.11
CA GLY A 128 4.72 -4.68 9.30
C GLY A 128 3.54 -5.49 8.80
N SER A 129 2.67 -4.81 8.06
CA SER A 129 1.41 -5.35 7.53
C SER A 129 1.26 -5.11 6.03
N PRO A 130 0.69 -6.07 5.28
CA PRO A 130 0.17 -5.80 3.95
C PRO A 130 -1.06 -4.89 4.06
N GLU A 131 -1.15 -3.86 3.22
CA GLU A 131 -2.26 -2.90 3.24
C GLU A 131 -2.75 -2.55 1.82
N LEU A 132 -4.05 -2.30 1.73
CA LEU A 132 -4.64 -1.57 0.60
C LEU A 132 -4.27 -0.09 0.75
N ALA A 133 -3.71 0.49 -0.31
CA ALA A 133 -3.41 1.91 -0.38
C ALA A 133 -4.40 2.62 -1.30
N VAL A 134 -4.96 3.73 -0.84
CA VAL A 134 -5.79 4.66 -1.61
C VAL A 134 -4.91 5.84 -2.02
N ILE A 135 -4.94 6.23 -3.29
CA ILE A 135 -4.15 7.35 -3.82
C ILE A 135 -5.11 8.50 -4.12
N MET A 136 -4.83 9.67 -3.57
CA MET A 136 -5.67 10.84 -3.73
C MET A 136 -5.48 11.47 -5.12
N LYS A 137 -6.57 11.85 -5.78
CA LYS A 137 -6.58 12.47 -7.11
C LYS A 137 -6.47 13.98 -7.06
N ARG A 138 -7.14 14.59 -6.10
CA ARG A 138 -7.30 16.04 -6.01
C ARG A 138 -7.34 16.48 -4.56
N ARG A 139 -7.13 17.78 -4.36
CA ARG A 139 -7.13 18.41 -3.03
C ARG A 139 -8.46 18.15 -2.30
N ALA A 140 -8.42 17.55 -1.12
CA ALA A 140 -9.58 17.31 -0.26
C ALA A 140 -9.43 17.99 1.11
N ARG A 141 -10.51 18.63 1.59
CA ARG A 141 -10.59 19.25 2.91
C ARG A 141 -12.04 19.28 3.38
N GLY A 142 -12.35 18.54 4.42
CA GLY A 142 -13.68 18.47 5.03
C GLY A 142 -14.75 17.93 4.07
N ILE A 143 -14.41 16.93 3.25
CA ILE A 143 -15.35 16.33 2.30
C ILE A 143 -16.25 15.31 3.01
N ALA A 144 -17.48 15.16 2.54
CA ALA A 144 -18.42 14.16 3.03
C ALA A 144 -18.05 12.76 2.52
N GLU A 145 -18.54 11.71 3.20
CA GLU A 145 -18.25 10.31 2.85
C GLU A 145 -18.76 9.94 1.45
N ASP A 146 -19.91 10.47 1.03
CA ASP A 146 -20.51 10.24 -0.28
C ASP A 146 -19.82 10.97 -1.45
N GLU A 147 -18.90 11.89 -1.15
CA GLU A 147 -18.08 12.59 -2.15
C GLU A 147 -16.74 11.88 -2.41
N VAL A 148 -16.32 10.95 -1.54
CA VAL A 148 -14.95 10.43 -1.49
C VAL A 148 -14.46 9.83 -2.81
N ASP A 149 -15.32 9.11 -3.52
CA ASP A 149 -14.94 8.43 -4.77
C ASP A 149 -14.42 9.41 -5.84
N ASP A 150 -14.96 10.63 -5.90
CA ASP A 150 -14.49 11.65 -6.85
C ASP A 150 -13.09 12.19 -6.53
N TYR A 151 -12.60 11.94 -5.32
CA TYR A 151 -11.29 12.37 -4.83
C TYR A 151 -10.24 11.26 -4.90
N ILE A 152 -10.60 10.04 -5.27
CA ILE A 152 -9.69 8.91 -5.39
C ILE A 152 -9.17 8.81 -6.83
N LEU A 153 -7.84 8.69 -6.98
CA LEU A 153 -7.19 8.40 -8.26
C LEU A 153 -7.25 6.91 -8.55
N GLY A 154 -7.05 6.11 -7.51
CA GLY A 154 -7.13 4.67 -7.56
C GLY A 154 -6.47 4.02 -6.36
N TYR A 155 -6.17 2.74 -6.52
CA TYR A 155 -5.73 1.86 -5.44
C TYR A 155 -4.42 1.15 -5.80
N SER A 156 -3.62 0.83 -4.80
CA SER A 156 -2.35 0.10 -4.93
C SER A 156 -2.19 -0.89 -3.77
N ALA A 157 -1.24 -1.81 -3.89
CA ALA A 157 -0.76 -2.57 -2.73
C ALA A 157 0.34 -1.78 -2.01
N SER A 158 0.42 -1.93 -0.68
CA SER A 158 1.43 -1.31 0.16
C SER A 158 1.85 -2.21 1.31
N PHE A 159 2.97 -1.90 1.93
CA PHE A 159 3.43 -2.53 3.15
C PHE A 159 3.79 -1.47 4.21
N ASP A 160 3.10 -1.46 5.36
CA ASP A 160 3.41 -0.55 6.46
C ASP A 160 4.46 -1.17 7.39
N ALA A 161 5.74 -0.94 7.08
CA ALA A 161 6.83 -1.43 7.90
C ALA A 161 6.99 -0.61 9.19
N MET A 162 7.41 -1.28 10.25
CA MET A 162 7.75 -0.66 11.51
C MET A 162 8.84 -1.42 12.29
N TYR A 163 9.53 -0.73 13.20
CA TYR A 163 10.38 -1.33 14.22
C TYR A 163 9.61 -1.50 15.54
N PRO A 164 9.22 -2.73 15.93
CA PRO A 164 8.44 -2.96 17.15
C PRO A 164 9.11 -2.45 18.42
N GLU A 165 10.45 -2.62 18.53
CA GLU A 165 11.22 -2.15 19.68
C GLU A 165 11.24 -0.62 19.81
N VAL A 166 11.10 0.12 18.70
CA VAL A 166 11.08 1.58 18.69
C VAL A 166 9.67 2.09 19.03
N ALA A 167 8.63 1.37 18.57
CA ALA A 167 7.22 1.76 18.70
C ALA A 167 6.76 2.00 20.14
N ILE A 168 7.38 1.32 21.11
CA ILE A 168 7.08 1.48 22.55
C ILE A 168 7.43 2.89 23.03
N ARG A 169 8.45 3.51 22.44
CA ARG A 169 8.97 4.83 22.84
C ARG A 169 8.51 5.93 21.88
N ASP A 170 8.53 5.66 20.59
CA ASP A 170 8.27 6.64 19.55
C ASP A 170 7.65 5.97 18.32
N MET A 171 6.34 6.14 18.17
CA MET A 171 5.59 5.59 17.04
C MET A 171 5.97 6.21 15.71
N LEU A 172 6.34 7.49 15.68
CA LEU A 172 6.74 8.17 14.45
C LEU A 172 8.07 7.59 13.97
N ALA A 173 9.10 7.57 14.83
CA ALA A 173 10.40 7.00 14.47
C ALA A 173 10.34 5.50 14.16
N ALA A 174 9.40 4.77 14.76
CA ALA A 174 9.20 3.36 14.49
C ALA A 174 8.65 3.08 13.09
N LYS A 175 7.82 3.98 12.55
CA LYS A 175 7.10 3.79 11.28
C LYS A 175 7.67 4.62 10.14
N ASP A 176 8.25 5.78 10.42
CA ASP A 176 8.73 6.71 9.41
C ASP A 176 10.25 6.66 9.29
N PHE A 177 10.72 5.64 8.56
CA PHE A 177 12.13 5.50 8.19
C PHE A 177 12.27 5.24 6.68
N PRO A 178 13.44 5.52 6.07
CA PRO A 178 13.65 5.23 4.66
C PRO A 178 13.34 3.77 4.34
N THR A 179 12.67 3.50 3.22
CA THR A 179 12.22 2.17 2.77
C THR A 179 11.06 1.54 3.54
N SER A 180 10.51 2.21 4.55
CA SER A 180 9.45 1.66 5.40
C SER A 180 8.06 1.58 4.76
N CYS A 181 7.90 2.05 3.53
CA CYS A 181 6.60 2.07 2.83
C CYS A 181 6.71 1.58 1.37
N PRO A 182 7.03 0.30 1.11
CA PRO A 182 6.87 -0.26 -0.22
C PRO A 182 5.46 -0.01 -0.77
N LEU A 183 5.34 0.48 -2.00
CA LEU A 183 4.08 0.83 -2.66
C LEU A 183 4.14 0.42 -4.14
N GLY A 184 3.10 -0.27 -4.63
CA GLY A 184 2.98 -0.65 -6.03
C GLY A 184 2.11 -1.89 -6.27
N PRO A 185 2.27 -2.57 -7.41
CA PRO A 185 3.17 -2.24 -8.52
C PRO A 185 2.70 -1.09 -9.42
N TRP A 186 1.44 -0.70 -9.30
CA TRP A 186 0.77 0.29 -10.14
C TRP A 186 -0.49 0.82 -9.46
N ILE A 187 -1.14 1.81 -10.08
CA ILE A 187 -2.44 2.33 -9.65
C ILE A 187 -3.54 1.65 -10.45
N LYS A 188 -4.50 1.04 -9.76
CA LYS A 188 -5.76 0.58 -10.35
C LYS A 188 -6.84 1.63 -10.15
N THR A 189 -7.32 2.28 -11.22
CA THR A 189 -8.20 3.47 -11.09
C THR A 189 -9.67 3.14 -10.81
N SER A 190 -10.06 1.87 -10.94
CA SER A 190 -11.39 1.40 -10.56
C SER A 190 -11.27 -0.01 -10.01
N LEU A 191 -11.86 -0.21 -8.84
CA LEU A 191 -11.77 -1.44 -8.07
C LEU A 191 -12.99 -1.50 -7.13
N ASP A 192 -13.68 -2.64 -7.10
CA ASP A 192 -14.67 -2.91 -6.06
C ASP A 192 -13.93 -3.27 -4.77
N THR A 193 -13.97 -2.38 -3.78
CA THR A 193 -13.24 -2.55 -2.51
C THR A 193 -14.09 -3.19 -1.41
N SER A 194 -15.29 -3.69 -1.71
CA SER A 194 -16.19 -4.25 -0.70
C SER A 194 -15.66 -5.55 -0.07
N ASP A 195 -15.01 -6.42 -0.84
CA ASP A 195 -14.56 -7.73 -0.37
C ASP A 195 -13.30 -8.25 -1.10
N LEU A 196 -12.22 -7.46 -1.07
CA LEU A 196 -10.94 -7.82 -1.66
C LEU A 196 -10.06 -8.57 -0.67
N GLU A 197 -9.43 -9.65 -1.14
CA GLU A 197 -8.34 -10.26 -0.41
C GLU A 197 -7.08 -9.36 -0.43
N VAL A 198 -6.48 -9.20 0.75
CA VAL A 198 -5.15 -8.62 0.96
C VAL A 198 -4.29 -9.64 1.69
N SER A 199 -3.12 -9.97 1.12
CA SER A 199 -2.23 -10.99 1.68
C SER A 199 -0.75 -10.59 1.62
N LEU A 200 0.04 -11.24 2.48
CA LEU A 200 1.50 -11.18 2.48
C LEU A 200 2.03 -12.60 2.39
N SER A 201 2.94 -12.84 1.44
CA SER A 201 3.80 -14.03 1.47
C SER A 201 5.24 -13.68 1.84
N VAL A 202 5.91 -14.59 2.53
CA VAL A 202 7.34 -14.53 2.83
C VAL A 202 7.98 -15.81 2.35
N ASN A 203 9.00 -15.70 1.51
CA ASN A 203 9.72 -16.84 0.92
C ASN A 203 8.77 -17.89 0.29
N GLY A 204 7.71 -17.41 -0.38
CA GLY A 204 6.72 -18.24 -1.08
C GLY A 204 5.64 -18.87 -0.21
N LYS A 205 5.61 -18.61 1.10
CA LYS A 205 4.55 -19.07 2.01
C LYS A 205 3.68 -17.88 2.40
N VAL A 206 2.36 -18.04 2.44
CA VAL A 206 1.45 -16.97 2.88
C VAL A 206 1.53 -16.85 4.42
N TYR A 207 1.75 -15.63 4.92
CA TYR A 207 1.89 -15.30 6.34
C TYR A 207 0.70 -14.48 6.86
N HIS A 208 0.21 -13.54 6.04
CA HIS A 208 -0.98 -12.75 6.34
C HIS A 208 -1.99 -12.91 5.22
N GLN A 209 -3.28 -12.97 5.58
CA GLN A 209 -4.40 -12.97 4.66
C GLN A 209 -5.59 -12.37 5.39
N GLY A 210 -6.33 -11.49 4.74
CA GLY A 210 -7.54 -10.87 5.26
C GLY A 210 -8.33 -10.19 4.15
N PHE A 211 -9.49 -9.64 4.48
CA PHE A 211 -10.43 -9.09 3.50
C PHE A 211 -10.86 -7.67 3.83
N THR A 212 -11.15 -6.86 2.81
CA THR A 212 -11.63 -5.48 3.01
C THR A 212 -13.02 -5.39 3.63
N ARG A 213 -13.85 -6.44 3.53
CA ARG A 213 -15.12 -6.54 4.26
C ARG A 213 -14.95 -6.52 5.78
N ASP A 214 -13.74 -6.81 6.28
CA ASP A 214 -13.44 -6.83 7.71
C ASP A 214 -12.98 -5.45 8.23
N PHE A 215 -13.01 -4.41 7.39
CA PHE A 215 -12.68 -3.05 7.80
C PHE A 215 -13.65 -2.55 8.88
N ILE A 216 -13.10 -1.93 9.91
CA ILE A 216 -13.88 -1.26 10.96
C ILE A 216 -14.33 0.11 10.48
N TYR A 217 -13.43 0.83 9.79
CA TYR A 217 -13.70 2.08 9.11
C TYR A 217 -13.41 1.88 7.62
N ASP A 218 -14.44 1.97 6.79
CA ASP A 218 -14.30 1.85 5.35
C ASP A 218 -13.56 3.06 4.72
N ILE A 219 -13.33 2.99 3.41
CA ILE A 219 -12.59 4.02 2.67
C ILE A 219 -13.28 5.39 2.75
N PRO A 220 -14.60 5.51 2.48
CA PRO A 220 -15.34 6.76 2.68
C PRO A 220 -15.14 7.36 4.07
N ARG A 221 -15.31 6.55 5.13
CA ARG A 221 -15.17 6.99 6.52
C ARG A 221 -13.77 7.51 6.81
N VAL A 222 -12.74 6.77 6.41
CA VAL A 222 -11.34 7.12 6.68
C VAL A 222 -10.93 8.39 5.95
N VAL A 223 -11.23 8.48 4.65
CA VAL A 223 -10.83 9.64 3.84
C VAL A 223 -11.58 10.90 4.28
N SER A 224 -12.89 10.81 4.54
CA SER A 224 -13.67 11.94 5.06
C SER A 224 -13.09 12.41 6.41
N PHE A 225 -12.85 11.49 7.35
CA PHE A 225 -12.25 11.80 8.64
C PHE A 225 -10.87 12.46 8.50
N LEU A 226 -9.97 11.90 7.71
CA LEU A 226 -8.64 12.47 7.45
C LEU A 226 -8.77 13.87 6.84
N SER A 227 -9.65 14.06 5.86
CA SER A 227 -9.87 15.36 5.23
C SER A 227 -10.44 16.41 6.19
N SER A 228 -11.16 16.01 7.26
CA SER A 228 -11.64 16.93 8.29
C SER A 228 -10.50 17.52 9.14
N ARG A 229 -9.39 16.76 9.28
CA ARG A 229 -8.24 17.13 10.11
C ARG A 229 -7.11 17.72 9.27
N TYR A 230 -6.82 17.12 8.12
CA TYR A 230 -5.72 17.45 7.23
C TYR A 230 -6.22 18.01 5.90
N VAL A 231 -5.33 18.58 5.12
CA VAL A 231 -5.57 18.78 3.69
C VAL A 231 -4.89 17.61 3.01
N LEU A 232 -5.65 16.83 2.24
CA LEU A 232 -5.09 15.76 1.41
C LEU A 232 -4.80 16.34 0.04
N GLU A 233 -3.58 16.19 -0.46
CA GLU A 233 -3.16 16.73 -1.76
C GLU A 233 -3.20 15.63 -2.85
N PRO A 234 -3.25 16.00 -4.15
CA PRO A 234 -3.05 15.05 -5.24
C PRO A 234 -1.78 14.23 -5.03
N GLY A 235 -1.92 12.91 -5.11
CA GLY A 235 -0.84 11.95 -4.96
C GLY A 235 -0.56 11.49 -3.54
N ASP A 236 -1.11 12.15 -2.51
CA ASP A 236 -1.01 11.64 -1.14
C ASP A 236 -1.64 10.24 -1.04
N VAL A 237 -1.11 9.44 -0.13
CA VAL A 237 -1.51 8.03 0.04
C VAL A 237 -2.20 7.85 1.38
N VAL A 238 -3.27 7.05 1.40
CA VAL A 238 -3.94 6.61 2.63
C VAL A 238 -3.83 5.09 2.73
N LEU A 239 -3.15 4.62 3.76
CA LEU A 239 -3.01 3.20 4.10
C LEU A 239 -4.19 2.79 4.97
N MET A 240 -4.96 1.80 4.50
CA MET A 240 -6.25 1.45 5.08
C MET A 240 -6.16 0.55 6.31
N GLY A 241 -4.96 0.26 6.81
CA GLY A 241 -4.73 -0.49 8.01
C GLY A 241 -4.53 -1.98 7.78
N ALA A 242 -3.84 -2.59 8.75
CA ALA A 242 -3.45 -3.99 8.73
C ALA A 242 -4.65 -4.95 8.64
N MET A 243 -4.55 -5.90 7.72
CA MET A 243 -5.51 -6.97 7.53
C MET A 243 -5.03 -8.30 8.14
N GLY A 244 -5.88 -8.92 8.97
CA GLY A 244 -5.85 -10.36 9.32
C GLY A 244 -4.59 -10.97 9.96
N ARG A 245 -4.70 -12.25 10.35
CA ARG A 245 -3.59 -13.14 10.74
C ARG A 245 -3.71 -14.49 10.00
N GLU A 246 -2.56 -15.11 9.74
CA GLU A 246 -2.30 -16.52 9.38
C GLU A 246 -3.10 -17.12 8.22
N ALA A 247 -2.38 -17.42 7.14
CA ALA A 247 -2.81 -18.40 6.17
C ALA A 247 -3.12 -19.72 6.89
N HIS A 248 -4.38 -20.13 6.85
CA HIS A 248 -4.74 -21.49 7.14
C HIS A 248 -4.25 -22.34 5.97
N VAL A 249 -3.09 -22.99 6.09
CA VAL A 249 -2.72 -24.05 5.16
C VAL A 249 -3.47 -25.30 5.62
N ASP A 250 -4.47 -25.71 4.85
CA ASP A 250 -5.22 -26.96 5.04
C ASP A 250 -5.95 -27.10 6.40
N GLY A 251 -6.58 -26.04 6.89
CA GLY A 251 -7.41 -26.10 8.10
C GLY A 251 -6.64 -26.39 9.40
N LYS A 252 -5.30 -26.31 9.36
CA LYS A 252 -4.42 -26.37 10.52
C LYS A 252 -3.65 -25.05 10.59
N SER A 253 -3.62 -24.42 11.76
CA SER A 253 -2.65 -23.34 12.01
C SER A 253 -1.27 -23.92 11.69
N ALA A 254 -0.55 -23.35 10.74
CA ALA A 254 0.74 -23.90 10.34
C ALA A 254 1.63 -24.06 11.57
N ASP A 255 2.18 -25.27 11.76
CA ASP A 255 3.14 -25.67 12.81
C ASP A 255 4.51 -24.96 12.64
N PHE A 256 4.49 -23.65 12.45
CA PHE A 256 5.67 -22.79 12.34
C PHE A 256 5.87 -21.93 13.60
N VAL A 257 5.25 -22.35 14.70
CA VAL A 257 5.49 -21.83 16.04
C VAL A 257 6.93 -22.18 16.46
N ASP A 258 7.56 -23.24 15.91
CA ASP A 258 8.78 -23.85 16.47
C ASP A 258 10.10 -23.05 16.35
N ARG A 259 10.18 -22.02 15.49
CA ARG A 259 11.34 -21.09 15.50
C ARG A 259 11.13 -19.85 16.37
N PHE A 260 9.93 -19.68 16.93
CA PHE A 260 9.54 -18.53 17.73
C PHE A 260 8.81 -18.93 19.04
N THR A 261 8.76 -20.23 19.39
CA THR A 261 7.95 -20.79 20.50
C THR A 261 8.49 -20.51 21.89
N ASP A 262 9.76 -20.16 22.08
CA ASP A 262 10.29 -19.97 23.44
C ASP A 262 10.00 -18.57 24.03
N LEU A 263 8.99 -17.88 23.49
CA LEU A 263 8.47 -16.60 24.00
C LEU A 263 7.14 -16.76 24.76
N ALA A 264 6.64 -17.98 24.95
CA ALA A 264 5.43 -18.26 25.73
C ALA A 264 5.55 -17.88 27.23
N LYS A 265 6.72 -17.43 27.71
CA LYS A 265 6.92 -16.93 29.07
C LYS A 265 6.83 -15.40 29.21
N ILE A 266 6.63 -14.66 28.11
CA ILE A 266 6.48 -13.19 28.15
C ILE A 266 5.43 -12.77 27.10
N ARG A 267 4.18 -12.50 27.52
CA ARG A 267 3.22 -11.73 26.70
C ARG A 267 3.56 -10.23 26.81
N PRO A 268 3.45 -9.42 25.76
CA PRO A 268 2.39 -9.41 24.74
C PRO A 268 2.84 -9.85 23.34
N VAL A 269 1.85 -10.14 22.49
CA VAL A 269 1.92 -10.63 21.09
C VAL A 269 3.21 -10.19 20.36
N ALA A 270 4.10 -11.14 20.08
CA ALA A 270 5.32 -10.89 19.33
C ALA A 270 4.96 -10.51 17.88
N TYR A 271 5.37 -9.31 17.47
CA TYR A 271 5.36 -8.90 16.08
C TYR A 271 6.26 -9.83 15.25
N PRO A 272 5.81 -10.38 14.11
CA PRO A 272 6.69 -11.14 13.24
C PRO A 272 7.83 -10.23 12.80
N LYS A 273 9.07 -10.69 12.95
CA LYS A 273 10.27 -9.95 12.54
C LYS A 273 10.82 -10.57 11.27
N TYR A 274 10.65 -9.86 10.16
CA TYR A 274 11.27 -10.15 8.89
C TYR A 274 12.76 -9.83 8.96
N GLN A 275 13.57 -10.73 8.43
CA GLN A 275 15.02 -10.75 8.57
C GLN A 275 15.71 -10.51 7.23
N PRO A 276 16.92 -9.92 7.23
CA PRO A 276 17.73 -9.81 6.02
C PRO A 276 17.83 -11.15 5.27
N GLY A 277 17.49 -11.14 3.98
CA GLY A 277 17.38 -12.34 3.14
C GLY A 277 15.94 -12.77 2.86
N ASP A 278 14.96 -12.32 3.65
CA ASP A 278 13.55 -12.60 3.39
C ASP A 278 13.07 -11.89 2.12
N ARG A 279 12.28 -12.60 1.32
CA ARG A 279 11.56 -12.07 0.16
C ARG A 279 10.08 -11.98 0.48
N LEU A 280 9.52 -10.79 0.38
CA LEU A 280 8.14 -10.50 0.71
C LEU A 280 7.37 -10.16 -0.56
N VAL A 281 6.11 -10.59 -0.61
CA VAL A 281 5.17 -10.19 -1.65
C VAL A 281 3.86 -9.81 -1.00
N VAL A 282 3.47 -8.54 -1.09
CA VAL A 282 2.11 -8.11 -0.79
C VAL A 282 1.26 -8.35 -2.03
N ARG A 283 0.09 -8.94 -1.87
CA ARG A 283 -0.90 -9.11 -2.93
C ARG A 283 -2.21 -8.44 -2.51
N VAL A 284 -2.78 -7.67 -3.43
CA VAL A 284 -4.13 -7.13 -3.30
C VAL A 284 -4.93 -7.61 -4.51
N GLN A 285 -6.03 -8.31 -4.24
CA GLN A 285 -6.93 -8.81 -5.27
C GLN A 285 -7.41 -7.67 -6.18
N GLY A 286 -7.39 -7.90 -7.50
CA GLY A 286 -7.79 -6.89 -8.50
C GLY A 286 -6.75 -5.78 -8.75
N VAL A 287 -5.73 -5.64 -7.89
CA VAL A 287 -4.59 -4.73 -8.10
C VAL A 287 -3.41 -5.49 -8.67
N GLY A 288 -2.79 -6.40 -7.91
CA GLY A 288 -1.56 -7.08 -8.33
C GLY A 288 -0.64 -7.45 -7.17
N GLU A 289 0.61 -7.78 -7.50
CA GLU A 289 1.63 -8.22 -6.54
C GLU A 289 2.77 -7.20 -6.43
N LEU A 290 3.13 -6.87 -5.19
CA LEU A 290 4.22 -5.98 -4.82
C LEU A 290 5.35 -6.80 -4.16
N PRO A 291 6.34 -7.26 -4.94
CA PRO A 291 7.51 -7.95 -4.40
C PRO A 291 8.54 -6.96 -3.86
N PHE A 292 9.22 -7.32 -2.76
CA PHE A 292 10.36 -6.61 -2.21
C PHE A 292 11.20 -7.56 -1.33
N SER A 293 12.35 -7.12 -0.84
CA SER A 293 13.24 -7.96 -0.03
C SER A 293 13.78 -7.22 1.18
N VAL A 294 14.03 -7.95 2.27
CA VAL A 294 14.65 -7.38 3.47
C VAL A 294 16.16 -7.48 3.34
N THR A 295 16.87 -6.39 3.60
CA THR A 295 18.34 -6.36 3.60
C THR A 295 18.89 -5.71 4.86
N ARG A 296 20.18 -5.86 5.13
CA ARG A 296 20.87 -5.01 6.11
C ARG A 296 21.22 -3.67 5.46
N ALA A 297 21.40 -2.65 6.30
CA ALA A 297 22.14 -1.45 5.89
C ALA A 297 23.53 -1.86 5.41
N ASP A 298 23.98 -1.22 4.33
CA ASP A 298 25.32 -1.41 3.74
C ASP A 298 26.40 -0.77 4.64
#